data_AF-A0A7T1HNN6-F1
#
_entry.id   AF-A0A7T1HNN6-F1
#
_cell.length_a   1.000
_cell.length_b   1.000
_cell.length_c   1.000
_cell.angle_alpha   90.00
_cell.angle_beta   90.00
_cell.angle_gamma   90.00
#
_symmetry.space_group_name_H-M   'P 1'
#
loop_
_entity.id
_entity.type
_entity.pdbx_description
1 polymer ?
#
loop_
_entity_poly.entity_id
_entity_poly.type
_entity_poly.pdbx_seq_one_letter_code
_entity_poly.pdbx_strand_id
1 'polypeptide(L)'
;MGVSLSRPAALAARLEAPIEEWPYLDSEVLLKTRSRKVCMTCHWFRHHAGVNCIPVLTCQLHQGLIAHGEHLTSRCQGWTDDMTRSQGWAPEVA
;
A
#
# COMPACT_ATOMS: atom_id res chain seq x y z
N MET A 1 28.56 17.30 -5.93
CA MET A 1 29.09 15.93 -6.14
C MET A 1 27.98 14.95 -5.81
N GLY A 2 27.29 14.42 -6.82
CA GLY A 2 26.20 13.45 -6.63
C GLY A 2 26.76 12.04 -6.83
N VAL A 3 26.83 11.25 -5.77
CA VAL A 3 27.23 9.85 -5.86
C VAL A 3 26.10 9.07 -6.55
N SER A 4 26.39 8.53 -7.74
CA SER A 4 25.46 7.63 -8.42
C SER A 4 25.51 6.28 -7.72
N LEU A 5 24.49 6.00 -6.89
CA LEU A 5 24.37 4.71 -6.21
C LEU A 5 24.15 3.60 -7.24
N SER A 6 24.88 2.50 -7.09
CA SER A 6 24.71 1.33 -7.94
C SER A 6 23.29 0.76 -7.80
N ARG A 7 22.72 0.26 -8.90
CA ARG A 7 21.37 -0.33 -8.97
C ARG A 7 20.99 -1.28 -7.81
N PRO A 8 21.89 -2.17 -7.31
CA PRO A 8 21.57 -3.00 -6.12
C PRO A 8 21.49 -2.22 -4.81
N ALA A 9 22.27 -1.15 -4.64
CA ALA A 9 22.23 -0.30 -3.44
C ALA A 9 20.94 0.52 -3.37
N ALA A 10 20.45 1.01 -4.51
CA ALA A 10 19.15 1.68 -4.60
C ALA A 10 17.98 0.73 -4.28
N LEU A 11 18.07 -0.55 -4.69
CA LEU A 11 17.06 -1.56 -4.36
C LEU A 11 17.09 -1.93 -2.87
N ALA A 12 18.29 -2.10 -2.29
CA ALA A 12 18.45 -2.38 -0.86
C ALA A 12 17.97 -1.21 0.01
N ALA A 13 18.28 0.04 -0.37
CA ALA A 13 17.80 1.23 0.33
C ALA A 13 16.26 1.33 0.32
N ARG A 14 15.60 0.90 -0.76
CA ARG A 14 14.12 0.85 -0.81
C ARG A 14 13.52 -0.20 0.13
N LEU A 15 14.24 -1.30 0.36
CA LEU A 15 13.80 -2.36 1.28
C LEU A 15 13.97 -1.98 2.76
N GLU A 16 14.90 -1.08 3.07
CA GLU A 16 15.19 -0.61 4.44
C GLU A 16 14.59 0.76 4.78
N ALA A 17 13.96 1.44 3.81
CA ALA A 17 13.36 2.75 4.03
C ALA A 17 12.23 2.65 5.07
N PRO A 18 12.23 3.51 6.11
CA PRO A 18 11.10 3.65 7.01
C PRO A 18 9.81 3.81 6.22
N ILE A 19 8.74 3.15 6.67
CA ILE A 19 7.44 3.14 5.99
C ILE A 19 6.94 4.57 5.71
N GLU A 20 7.25 5.50 6.61
CA GLU A 20 6.87 6.92 6.53
C GLU A 20 7.55 7.67 5.38
N GLU A 21 8.67 7.14 4.87
CA GLU A 21 9.41 7.70 3.74
C GLU A 21 8.97 7.12 2.39
N TRP A 22 8.05 6.15 2.40
CA TRP A 22 7.52 5.58 1.16
C TRP A 22 6.79 6.65 0.34
N PRO A 23 6.87 6.61 -1.00
CA PRO A 23 6.14 7.56 -1.83
C PRO A 23 4.63 7.32 -1.71
N TYR A 24 3.84 8.39 -1.76
CA TYR A 24 2.40 8.28 -1.95
C TYR A 24 2.10 7.70 -3.33
N LEU A 25 1.16 6.76 -3.37
CA LEU A 25 0.66 6.19 -4.61
C LEU A 25 -0.16 7.24 -5.36
N ASP A 26 0.08 7.30 -6.67
CA ASP A 26 -0.64 8.20 -7.56
C ASP A 26 -1.88 7.52 -8.19
N SER A 27 -2.54 8.26 -9.09
CA SER A 27 -3.75 7.79 -9.77
C SER A 27 -3.49 6.71 -10.83
N GLU A 28 -2.23 6.47 -11.21
CA GLU A 28 -1.87 5.38 -12.13
C GLU A 28 -1.91 4.03 -11.38
N VAL A 29 -1.54 4.05 -10.10
CA VAL A 29 -1.59 2.86 -9.22
C VAL A 29 -2.93 2.72 -8.51
N LEU A 30 -3.46 3.80 -7.92
CA LEU A 30 -4.74 3.83 -7.20
C LEU A 30 -5.90 4.15 -8.12
N LEU A 31 -6.58 3.10 -8.59
CA LEU A 31 -7.73 3.22 -9.47
C LEU A 31 -9.02 3.43 -8.67
N LYS A 32 -9.76 4.49 -8.97
CA LYS A 32 -11.06 4.78 -8.34
C LYS A 32 -12.06 3.64 -8.59
N THR A 33 -12.88 3.34 -7.58
CA THR A 33 -13.85 2.25 -7.61
C THR A 33 -15.17 2.71 -6.99
N ARG A 34 -16.30 2.22 -7.52
CA ARG A 34 -17.65 2.45 -6.97
C ARG A 34 -18.24 1.20 -6.31
N SER A 35 -17.37 0.28 -5.90
CA SER A 35 -17.74 -1.01 -5.30
C SER A 35 -17.01 -1.21 -3.97
N ARG A 36 -17.31 -2.30 -3.26
CA ARG A 36 -16.58 -2.71 -2.03
C ARG A 36 -15.13 -3.19 -2.29
N LYS A 37 -14.71 -3.20 -3.56
CA LYS A 37 -13.36 -3.61 -3.99
C LYS A 37 -12.40 -2.44 -3.83
N VAL A 38 -12.03 -2.14 -2.59
CA VAL A 38 -11.21 -0.98 -2.19
C VAL A 38 -9.89 -1.43 -1.56
N CYS A 39 -8.93 -0.53 -1.42
CA CYS A 39 -7.64 -0.81 -0.82
C CYS A 39 -7.78 -1.34 0.61
N MET A 40 -8.70 -0.84 1.43
CA MET A 40 -8.92 -1.35 2.80
C MET A 40 -9.27 -2.85 2.84
N THR A 41 -9.88 -3.39 1.79
CA THR A 41 -10.20 -4.83 1.66
C THR A 41 -9.18 -5.61 0.82
N CYS A 42 -8.08 -4.96 0.43
CA CYS A 42 -7.00 -5.59 -0.32
C CYS A 42 -6.11 -6.44 0.61
N HIS A 43 -5.67 -7.60 0.14
CA HIS A 43 -4.71 -8.44 0.85
C HIS A 43 -3.39 -7.70 1.19
N TRP A 44 -2.95 -6.79 0.32
CA TRP A 44 -1.69 -6.06 0.46
C TRP A 44 -1.79 -4.80 1.33
N PHE A 45 -3.00 -4.48 1.80
CA PHE A 45 -3.20 -3.30 2.63
C PHE A 45 -2.72 -3.55 4.06
N ARG A 46 -2.00 -2.58 4.61
CA ARG A 46 -1.65 -2.55 6.03
C ARG A 46 -1.89 -1.16 6.58
N HIS A 47 -2.19 -1.09 7.86
CA HIS A 47 -2.12 0.14 8.64
C HIS A 47 -0.96 0.01 9.63
N HIS A 48 -0.24 1.10 9.85
CA HIS A 48 0.82 1.19 10.83
C HIS A 48 0.57 2.40 11.71
N ALA A 49 0.98 2.31 12.98
CA ALA A 49 1.07 3.50 13.82
C ALA A 49 2.31 4.28 13.40
N GLY A 50 2.14 5.44 12.77
CA GLY A 50 3.23 6.36 12.46
C GLY A 50 3.57 7.27 13.63
N VAL A 51 4.37 8.31 13.35
CA VAL A 51 4.73 9.37 14.31
C VAL A 51 3.50 9.88 15.06
N ASN A 52 3.61 10.00 16.39
CA ASN A 52 2.54 10.43 17.29
C ASN A 52 1.26 9.57 17.19
N CYS A 53 1.39 8.30 16.80
CA CYS A 53 0.26 7.38 16.59
C CYS A 53 -0.71 7.82 15.49
N ILE A 54 -0.27 8.67 14.56
CA ILE A 54 -1.07 9.01 13.38
C ILE A 54 -1.02 7.81 12.43
N PRO A 55 -2.17 7.25 12.02
CA PRO A 55 -2.19 6.06 11.19
C PRO A 55 -1.62 6.34 9.80
N VAL A 56 -0.69 5.47 9.39
CA VAL A 56 -0.10 5.44 8.06
C VAL A 56 -0.69 4.26 7.31
N LEU A 57 -1.26 4.53 6.14
CA LEU A 57 -1.94 3.54 5.31
C LEU A 57 -1.04 3.14 4.16
N THR A 58 -0.84 1.83 3.95
CA THR A 58 0.19 1.35 3.01
C THR A 58 -0.34 0.27 2.08
N CYS A 59 0.28 0.18 0.91
CA CYS A 59 0.19 -0.99 0.05
C CYS A 59 1.55 -1.70 0.00
N GLN A 60 1.63 -2.91 0.51
CA GLN A 60 2.87 -3.71 0.58
C GLN A 60 3.35 -4.17 -0.79
N LEU A 61 2.44 -4.39 -1.75
CA LEU A 61 2.80 -4.76 -3.12
C LEU A 61 3.59 -3.65 -3.83
N HIS A 62 3.15 -2.40 -3.64
CA HIS A 62 3.74 -1.24 -4.33
C HIS A 62 4.76 -0.49 -3.45
N GLN A 63 4.94 -0.90 -2.18
CA GLN A 63 5.76 -0.21 -1.18
C GLN A 63 5.47 1.30 -1.17
N GLY A 64 4.18 1.64 -1.07
CA GLY A 64 3.71 3.02 -1.16
C GLY A 64 2.65 3.38 -0.14
N LEU A 65 2.56 4.67 0.17
CA LEU A 65 1.58 5.26 1.07
C LEU A 65 0.26 5.52 0.34
N ILE A 66 -0.84 5.36 1.04
CA ILE A 66 -2.19 5.65 0.55
C ILE A 66 -2.69 6.87 1.32
N ALA A 67 -3.16 7.90 0.62
CA ALA A 67 -3.73 9.06 1.28
C ALA A 67 -5.00 8.68 2.06
N HIS A 68 -5.25 9.39 3.17
CA HIS A 68 -6.46 9.20 3.96
C HIS A 68 -7.72 9.40 3.11
N GLY A 69 -8.69 8.48 3.25
CA GLY A 69 -9.90 8.42 2.42
C GLY A 69 -9.74 7.67 1.08
N GLU A 70 -8.56 7.64 0.47
CA GLU A 70 -8.36 6.91 -0.80
C GLU A 70 -8.44 5.40 -0.63
N HIS A 71 -8.05 4.89 0.53
CA HIS A 71 -8.20 3.47 0.89
C HIS A 71 -9.66 2.97 0.89
N LEU A 72 -10.64 3.89 0.93
CA LEU A 72 -12.09 3.60 0.91
C LEU A 72 -12.74 3.84 -0.44
N THR A 73 -12.04 4.47 -1.39
CA THR A 73 -12.61 4.92 -2.69
C THR A 73 -11.79 4.50 -3.90
N SER A 74 -10.60 3.94 -3.68
CA SER A 74 -9.68 3.44 -4.69
C SER A 74 -9.20 2.02 -4.35
N ARG A 75 -8.67 1.32 -5.34
CA ARG A 75 -7.95 0.05 -5.18
C ARG A 75 -6.64 0.07 -5.96
N CYS A 76 -5.65 -0.68 -5.51
CA CYS A 76 -4.47 -0.96 -6.32
C CYS A 76 -4.75 -2.10 -7.32
N GLN A 77 -3.84 -2.26 -8.28
CA GLN A 77 -3.92 -3.29 -9.33
C GLN A 77 -3.74 -4.71 -8.77
N GLY A 78 -3.13 -4.84 -7.58
CA GLY A 78 -3.00 -6.11 -6.87
C GLY A 78 -4.27 -6.61 -6.20
N TRP A 79 -5.37 -5.85 -6.23
CA TRP A 79 -6.65 -6.29 -5.68
C TRP A 79 -7.26 -7.37 -6.59
N THR A 80 -7.51 -8.57 -6.06
CA THR A 80 -8.13 -9.69 -6.80
C THR A 80 -9.22 -10.37 -5.97
N ASP A 81 -10.28 -10.84 -6.67
CA ASP A 81 -11.43 -11.53 -6.06
C ASP A 81 -11.02 -12.93 -5.52
N ASP A 82 -10.06 -13.54 -6.21
CA ASP A 82 -9.57 -14.89 -5.95
C ASP A 82 -8.90 -15.00 -4.57
N MET A 83 -8.16 -13.99 -4.13
CA MET A 83 -7.49 -14.00 -2.82
C MET A 83 -8.47 -13.91 -1.65
N THR A 84 -9.57 -13.16 -1.80
CA THR A 84 -10.64 -13.08 -0.80
C THR A 84 -11.40 -14.42 -0.69
N ARG A 85 -11.66 -15.09 -1.82
CA ARG A 85 -12.38 -16.38 -1.85
C ARG A 85 -11.52 -17.60 -1.51
N SER A 86 -10.25 -17.64 -1.91
CA SER A 86 -9.38 -18.83 -1.76
C SER A 86 -8.77 -18.98 -0.37
N GLN A 87 -8.47 -17.86 0.31
CA GLN A 87 -7.80 -17.86 1.62
C GLN A 87 -8.77 -17.66 2.79
N GLY A 88 -10.08 -17.55 2.54
CA GLY A 88 -11.06 -17.20 3.58
C GLY A 88 -10.80 -15.82 4.22
N TRP A 89 -10.03 -14.97 3.54
CA TRP A 89 -9.62 -13.67 4.06
C TRP A 89 -10.77 -12.67 3.93
N ALA A 90 -11.53 -12.51 5.02
CA ALA A 90 -12.50 -11.45 5.21
C ALA A 90 -12.08 -10.60 6.43
N PRO A 91 -11.42 -9.45 6.24
CA PRO A 91 -10.95 -8.62 7.35
C PRO A 91 -12.10 -8.04 8.18
N GLU A 92 -13.34 -8.06 7.67
CA GLU A 92 -14.54 -7.64 8.40
C GLU A 92 -15.13 -8.69 9.38
N VAL A 93 -14.55 -9.89 9.50
CA VAL A 93 -15.08 -11.00 10.34
C VAL A 93 -14.16 -11.37 11.53
N ALA A 94 -13.12 -10.57 11.81
CA ALA A 94 -12.24 -10.77 12.98
C ALA A 94 -12.72 -10.03 14.22
#